data_AF-A0A941USQ0-F1
#
_entry.id   AF-A0A941USQ0-F1
#
_cell.length_a   1.000
_cell.length_b   1.000
_cell.length_c   1.000
_cell.angle_alpha   90.00
_cell.angle_beta   90.00
_cell.angle_gamma   90.00
#
_symmetry.space_group_name_H-M   'P 1'
#
loop_
_entity.id
_entity.type
_entity.pdbx_description
1 polymer ?
#
loop_
_entity_poly.entity_id
_entity_poly.type
_entity_poly.pdbx_seq_one_letter_code
_entity_poly.pdbx_strand_id
1 'polypeptide(L)'
;MAQAFCAAVALALALALPCAAAGLPELGQPQWADLPPQQKLILAPLSDDWAAMEDSSRKKWIGIANRYPAMSEEEQARVQRRMKKWAVLTPDERRKARDQYRKLQNISPDQREQLRDKWQEYANLPDEEKKRLKESAAARAKGKAATSKSAVAAGTSKPAAPASPAAPIAIPAPSAPPTQASPAAPVLQPEAAPLNPDRPSELRP
;
A
#
# COMPACT_ATOMS: atom_id res chain seq x y z
N MET A 1 37.33 22.39 60.57
CA MET A 1 38.75 22.08 60.28
C MET A 1 38.76 20.74 59.54
N ALA A 2 39.33 20.51 58.36
CA ALA A 2 40.05 21.33 57.39
C ALA A 2 40.02 20.58 56.02
N GLN A 3 40.05 21.36 54.93
CA GLN A 3 40.67 21.20 53.59
C GLN A 3 41.08 19.79 53.07
N ALA A 4 40.69 19.30 51.89
CA ALA A 4 40.82 19.77 50.48
C ALA A 4 42.15 19.38 49.77
N PHE A 5 42.01 18.92 48.50
CA PHE A 5 43.02 18.58 47.46
C PHE A 5 43.75 17.23 47.63
N CYS A 6 43.85 16.35 46.63
CA CYS A 6 44.47 16.58 45.31
C CYS A 6 43.79 15.88 44.13
N ALA A 7 43.98 16.51 42.99
CA ALA A 7 43.42 16.22 41.68
C ALA A 7 44.04 15.00 40.96
N ALA A 8 43.22 14.46 40.05
CA ALA A 8 43.57 14.01 38.69
C ALA A 8 44.80 13.12 38.48
N VAL A 9 44.54 11.83 38.24
CA VAL A 9 45.26 11.07 37.21
C VAL A 9 44.23 10.41 36.31
N ALA A 10 44.01 11.02 35.14
CA ALA A 10 43.37 10.37 34.02
C ALA A 10 44.35 9.33 33.45
N LEU A 11 43.99 8.04 33.50
CA LEU A 11 44.62 7.04 32.66
C LEU A 11 43.53 6.15 32.07
N ALA A 12 43.39 6.28 30.76
CA ALA A 12 42.53 5.51 29.91
C ALA A 12 42.80 4.00 30.05
N LEU A 13 41.74 3.24 30.31
CA LEU A 13 41.71 1.82 29.96
C LEU A 13 40.37 1.52 29.30
N ALA A 14 40.33 1.83 28.00
CA ALA A 14 39.33 1.37 27.07
C ALA A 14 39.49 -0.15 26.90
N LEU A 15 38.70 -0.92 27.64
CA LEU A 15 38.44 -2.34 27.35
C LEU A 15 37.04 -2.46 26.77
N ALA A 16 37.03 -2.45 25.43
CA ALA A 16 36.17 -3.25 24.56
C ALA A 16 34.81 -3.65 25.13
N LEU A 17 33.82 -2.75 25.06
CA LEU A 17 32.44 -3.21 24.90
C LEU A 17 32.23 -3.59 23.43
N PRO A 18 31.55 -4.71 23.15
CA PRO A 18 31.49 -5.28 21.81
C PRO A 18 30.81 -4.31 20.87
N CYS A 19 31.41 -4.17 19.69
CA CYS A 19 30.78 -3.65 18.49
C CYS A 19 29.50 -4.48 18.24
N ALA A 20 28.39 -4.06 18.83
CA ALA A 20 27.09 -4.42 18.32
C ALA A 20 27.08 -3.84 16.91
N ALA A 21 27.18 -4.74 15.93
CA ALA A 21 27.12 -4.44 14.52
C ALA A 21 25.97 -3.48 14.29
N ALA A 22 26.32 -2.20 14.10
CA ALA A 22 25.42 -1.23 13.54
C ALA A 22 25.22 -1.70 12.09
N GLY A 23 24.18 -2.53 11.92
CA GLY A 23 23.55 -2.68 10.63
C GLY A 23 23.30 -1.26 10.13
N LEU A 24 23.87 -0.94 8.97
CA LEU A 24 23.55 0.25 8.23
C LEU A 24 22.03 0.46 8.32
N PRO A 25 21.53 1.64 8.73
CA PRO A 25 20.12 1.92 8.56
C PRO A 25 19.88 1.83 7.06
N GLU A 26 19.24 0.75 6.65
CA GLU A 26 18.66 0.60 5.32
C GLU A 26 17.87 1.89 5.11
N LEU A 27 18.33 2.73 4.17
CA LEU A 27 17.71 4.00 3.83
C LEU A 27 16.34 3.69 3.22
N GLY A 28 15.36 3.39 4.08
CA GLY A 28 14.11 2.76 3.67
C GLY A 28 13.31 2.14 4.81
N GLN A 29 12.74 3.00 5.67
CA GLN A 29 11.71 2.66 6.68
C GLN A 29 12.14 1.84 7.90
N PRO A 30 11.51 2.06 9.07
CA PRO A 30 11.85 1.34 10.30
C PRO A 30 11.52 -0.16 10.17
N GLN A 31 12.55 -0.99 10.40
CA GLN A 31 12.40 -2.43 10.47
C GLN A 31 11.71 -2.81 11.79
N TRP A 32 11.17 -4.03 11.89
CA TRP A 32 10.53 -4.52 13.12
C TRP A 32 11.40 -4.27 14.38
N ALA A 33 12.72 -4.43 14.25
CA ALA A 33 13.70 -4.20 15.30
C ALA A 33 13.79 -2.74 15.78
N ASP A 34 13.49 -1.76 14.93
CA ASP A 34 13.59 -0.33 15.23
C ASP A 34 12.35 0.23 15.95
N LEU A 35 11.28 -0.58 16.05
CA LEU A 35 10.05 -0.13 16.70
C LEU A 35 10.23 0.03 18.23
N PRO A 36 9.62 1.06 18.84
CA PRO A 36 9.52 1.18 20.29
C PRO A 36 8.90 -0.07 20.93
N PRO A 37 9.30 -0.44 22.16
CA PRO A 37 8.84 -1.66 22.82
C PRO A 37 7.30 -1.69 22.97
N GLN A 38 6.69 -0.57 23.35
CA GLN A 38 5.23 -0.46 23.43
C GLN A 38 4.55 -0.71 22.08
N GLN A 39 5.16 -0.23 20.99
CA GLN A 39 4.63 -0.40 19.64
C GLN A 39 4.74 -1.86 19.16
N LYS A 40 5.86 -2.51 19.47
CA LYS A 40 6.08 -3.95 19.21
C LYS A 40 5.04 -4.81 19.90
N LEU A 41 4.67 -4.48 21.15
CA LEU A 41 3.62 -5.21 21.88
C LEU A 41 2.26 -5.08 21.19
N ILE A 42 1.89 -3.87 20.75
CA ILE A 42 0.63 -3.63 20.04
C ILE A 42 0.61 -4.35 18.70
N LEU A 43 1.72 -4.31 17.96
CA LEU A 43 1.85 -4.90 16.63
C LEU A 43 2.33 -6.36 16.63
N ALA A 44 2.45 -7.00 17.78
CA ALA A 44 3.01 -8.36 17.92
C ALA A 44 2.39 -9.40 16.97
N PRO A 45 1.06 -9.40 16.71
CA PRO A 45 0.45 -10.35 15.77
C PRO A 45 0.89 -10.17 14.31
N LEU A 46 1.55 -9.06 13.96
CA LEU A 46 2.01 -8.73 12.61
C LEU A 46 3.52 -8.94 12.43
N SER A 47 4.23 -9.32 13.50
CA SER A 47 5.69 -9.45 13.51
C SER A 47 6.20 -10.40 12.42
N ASP A 48 5.59 -11.58 12.27
CA ASP A 48 5.99 -12.61 11.29
C ASP A 48 5.94 -12.12 9.83
N ASP A 49 4.99 -11.24 9.51
CA ASP A 49 4.77 -10.76 8.13
C ASP A 49 5.41 -9.38 7.89
N TRP A 50 5.93 -8.71 8.93
CA TRP A 50 6.35 -7.31 8.87
C TRP A 50 7.35 -7.02 7.75
N ALA A 51 8.32 -7.91 7.54
CA ALA A 51 9.32 -7.81 6.48
C ALA A 51 8.70 -7.93 5.07
N ALA A 52 7.66 -8.76 4.93
CA ALA A 52 6.96 -9.00 3.66
C ALA A 52 5.88 -7.95 3.34
N MET A 53 5.60 -7.03 4.27
CA MET A 53 4.67 -5.91 4.03
C MET A 53 5.29 -4.86 3.12
N GLU A 54 4.43 -4.10 2.43
CA GLU A 54 4.86 -2.93 1.69
C GLU A 54 5.14 -1.75 2.64
N ASP A 55 6.09 -0.88 2.30
CA ASP A 55 6.48 0.29 3.09
C ASP A 55 5.28 1.17 3.48
N SER A 56 4.38 1.38 2.53
CA SER A 56 3.16 2.15 2.71
C SER A 56 2.24 1.55 3.79
N SER A 57 2.22 0.22 3.91
CA SER A 57 1.43 -0.52 4.90
C SER A 57 2.10 -0.51 6.27
N ARG A 58 3.43 -0.71 6.33
CA ARG A 58 4.21 -0.56 7.57
C ARG A 58 4.01 0.82 8.18
N LYS A 59 4.18 1.88 7.38
CA LYS A 59 3.97 3.26 7.81
C LYS A 59 2.56 3.51 8.38
N LYS A 60 1.52 2.92 7.75
CA LYS A 60 0.14 2.99 8.26
C LYS A 60 0.00 2.31 9.63
N TRP A 61 0.55 1.11 9.80
CA TRP A 61 0.49 0.39 11.08
C TRP A 61 1.25 1.10 12.19
N ILE A 62 2.40 1.69 11.88
CA ILE A 62 3.15 2.54 12.82
C ILE A 62 2.31 3.74 13.24
N GLY A 63 1.69 4.45 12.28
CA GLY A 63 0.81 5.58 12.58
C GLY A 63 -0.42 5.21 13.40
N ILE A 64 -0.96 3.99 13.22
CA ILE A 64 -2.04 3.46 14.08
C ILE A 64 -1.51 3.18 15.48
N ALA A 65 -0.38 2.50 15.60
CA ALA A 65 0.19 2.12 16.89
C ALA A 65 0.63 3.34 17.72
N ASN A 66 1.05 4.44 17.09
CA ASN A 66 1.33 5.70 17.76
C ASN A 66 0.08 6.35 18.39
N ARG A 67 -1.09 6.21 17.73
CA ARG A 67 -2.35 6.76 18.22
C ARG A 67 -3.16 5.79 19.07
N TYR A 68 -2.81 4.50 19.04
CA TYR A 68 -3.50 3.43 19.74
C TYR A 68 -3.71 3.70 21.24
N PRO A 69 -2.73 4.23 22.00
CA PRO A 69 -2.94 4.54 23.42
C PRO A 69 -3.93 5.69 23.67
N ALA A 70 -4.13 6.56 22.67
CA ALA A 70 -5.04 7.71 22.73
C ALA A 70 -6.43 7.41 22.13
N MET A 71 -6.66 6.18 21.64
CA MET A 71 -7.95 5.75 21.07
C MET A 71 -8.90 5.26 22.16
N SER A 72 -10.20 5.33 21.89
CA SER A 72 -11.22 4.69 22.72
C SER A 72 -11.10 3.16 22.69
N GLU A 73 -11.65 2.48 23.70
CA GLU A 73 -11.62 1.01 23.78
C GLU A 73 -12.27 0.33 22.56
N GLU A 74 -13.33 0.94 22.01
CA GLU A 74 -14.00 0.39 20.82
C GLU A 74 -13.11 0.46 19.57
N GLU A 75 -12.41 1.58 19.38
CA GLU A 75 -11.46 1.77 18.29
C GLU A 75 -10.26 0.83 18.44
N GLN A 76 -9.72 0.72 19.65
CA GLN A 76 -8.66 -0.24 19.96
C GLN A 76 -9.10 -1.67 19.63
N ALA A 77 -10.31 -2.07 20.03
CA ALA A 77 -10.87 -3.38 19.70
C ALA A 77 -11.02 -3.58 18.18
N ARG A 78 -11.40 -2.53 17.44
CA ARG A 78 -11.49 -2.57 15.97
C ARG A 78 -10.13 -2.79 15.31
N VAL A 79 -9.11 -2.07 15.78
CA VAL A 79 -7.72 -2.23 15.33
C VAL A 79 -7.24 -3.66 15.61
N GLN A 80 -7.43 -4.14 16.83
CA GLN A 80 -7.06 -5.50 17.25
C GLN A 80 -7.77 -6.57 16.42
N ARG A 81 -9.07 -6.42 16.14
CA ARG A 81 -9.80 -7.36 15.26
C ARG A 81 -9.21 -7.40 13.86
N ARG A 82 -8.89 -6.25 13.28
CA ARG A 82 -8.28 -6.17 11.94
C ARG A 82 -6.90 -6.82 11.92
N MET A 83 -6.13 -6.58 12.97
CA MET A 83 -4.81 -7.13 13.17
C MET A 83 -4.83 -8.66 13.26
N LYS A 84 -5.71 -9.21 14.10
CA LYS A 84 -5.95 -10.66 14.22
C LYS A 84 -6.41 -11.28 12.91
N LYS A 85 -7.35 -10.62 12.20
CA LYS A 85 -7.79 -11.10 10.89
C LYS A 85 -6.65 -11.21 9.89
N TRP A 86 -5.71 -10.25 9.90
CA TRP A 86 -4.52 -10.31 9.05
C TRP A 86 -3.56 -11.42 9.48
N ALA A 87 -3.29 -11.54 10.78
CA ALA A 87 -2.38 -12.54 11.34
C ALA A 87 -2.82 -13.98 10.99
N VAL A 88 -4.13 -14.24 10.99
CA VAL A 88 -4.71 -15.55 10.66
C VAL A 88 -4.62 -15.90 9.16
N LEU A 89 -4.45 -14.93 8.26
CA LEU A 89 -4.32 -15.21 6.84
C LEU A 89 -3.06 -16.04 6.56
N THR A 90 -3.16 -17.04 5.69
CA THR A 90 -2.02 -17.78 5.17
C THR A 90 -1.13 -16.90 4.28
N PRO A 91 0.16 -17.23 4.08
CA PRO A 91 1.04 -16.46 3.19
C PRO A 91 0.48 -16.28 1.77
N ASP A 92 -0.23 -17.28 1.25
CA ASP A 92 -0.93 -17.24 -0.04
C ASP A 92 -2.10 -16.25 -0.05
N GLU A 93 -2.93 -16.24 0.99
CA GLU A 93 -4.04 -15.29 1.11
C GLU A 93 -3.52 -13.86 1.27
N ARG A 94 -2.43 -13.66 2.01
CA ARG A 94 -1.76 -12.36 2.11
C ARG A 94 -1.24 -11.89 0.76
N ARG A 95 -0.61 -12.77 -0.04
CA ARG A 95 -0.20 -12.45 -1.43
C ARG A 95 -1.39 -11.97 -2.26
N LYS A 96 -2.49 -12.73 -2.27
CA LYS A 96 -3.72 -12.36 -3.00
C LYS A 96 -4.28 -11.01 -2.53
N ALA A 97 -4.30 -10.76 -1.21
CA ALA A 97 -4.75 -9.49 -0.65
C ALA A 97 -3.86 -8.32 -1.09
N ARG A 98 -2.53 -8.51 -1.14
CA ARG A 98 -1.59 -7.51 -1.67
C ARG A 98 -1.83 -7.22 -3.15
N ASP A 99 -2.05 -8.25 -3.96
CA ASP A 99 -2.32 -8.07 -5.39
C ASP A 99 -3.64 -7.35 -5.63
N GLN A 100 -4.68 -7.68 -4.86
CA GLN A 100 -5.94 -6.95 -4.89
C GLN A 100 -5.75 -5.49 -4.47
N TYR A 101 -4.97 -5.23 -3.43
CA TYR A 101 -4.68 -3.87 -2.99
C TYR A 101 -3.95 -3.07 -4.07
N ARG A 102 -2.93 -3.63 -4.72
CA ARG A 102 -2.22 -2.97 -5.83
C ARG A 102 -3.15 -2.63 -6.99
N LYS A 103 -4.04 -3.55 -7.37
CA LYS A 103 -5.05 -3.29 -8.40
C LYS A 103 -5.97 -2.13 -8.02
N LEU A 104 -6.42 -2.09 -6.77
CA LEU A 104 -7.27 -1.01 -6.26
C LEU A 104 -6.53 0.32 -6.09
N GLN A 105 -5.24 0.28 -5.77
CA GLN A 105 -4.39 1.47 -5.67
C GLN A 105 -4.20 2.12 -7.04
N ASN A 106 -4.08 1.30 -8.09
CA ASN A 106 -3.81 1.72 -9.47
C ASN A 106 -5.07 2.11 -10.27
N ILE A 107 -6.26 2.14 -9.66
CA ILE A 107 -7.45 2.66 -10.35
C ILE A 107 -7.29 4.15 -10.63
N SER A 108 -7.67 4.57 -11.84
CA SER A 108 -7.67 5.97 -12.25
C SER A 108 -8.55 6.82 -11.33
N PRO A 109 -8.26 8.13 -11.15
CA PRO A 109 -9.08 9.00 -10.31
C PRO A 109 -10.56 9.00 -10.75
N ASP A 110 -10.81 9.07 -12.06
CA ASP A 110 -12.16 8.99 -12.64
C ASP A 110 -12.89 7.68 -12.26
N GLN A 111 -12.21 6.53 -12.38
CA GLN A 111 -12.78 5.25 -11.96
C GLN A 111 -13.06 5.21 -10.46
N ARG A 112 -12.21 5.83 -9.63
CA ARG A 112 -12.43 5.92 -8.18
C ARG A 112 -13.67 6.76 -7.86
N GLU A 113 -13.92 7.83 -8.60
CA GLU A 113 -15.13 8.65 -8.45
C GLU A 113 -16.39 7.89 -8.86
N GLN A 114 -16.36 7.21 -10.00
CA GLN A 114 -17.47 6.35 -10.42
C GLN A 114 -17.78 5.28 -9.37
N LEU A 115 -16.75 4.67 -8.77
CA LEU A 115 -16.94 3.69 -7.69
C LEU A 115 -17.57 4.33 -6.45
N ARG A 116 -17.16 5.55 -6.09
CA ARG A 116 -17.72 6.30 -4.97
C ARG A 116 -19.20 6.61 -5.19
N ASP A 117 -19.56 7.07 -6.39
CA ASP A 117 -20.93 7.47 -6.69
C ASP A 117 -21.87 6.25 -6.69
N LYS A 118 -21.43 5.14 -7.28
CA LYS A 118 -22.18 3.87 -7.23
C LYS A 118 -22.34 3.35 -5.81
N TRP A 119 -21.33 3.56 -4.96
CA TRP A 119 -21.42 3.22 -3.56
C TRP A 119 -22.41 4.10 -2.80
N GLN A 120 -22.45 5.40 -3.09
CA GLN A 120 -23.41 6.33 -2.50
C GLN A 120 -24.84 6.01 -2.92
N GLU A 121 -25.07 5.71 -4.20
CA GLU A 121 -26.37 5.27 -4.70
C GLU A 121 -26.83 4.01 -3.97
N TYR A 122 -25.95 3.00 -3.86
CA TYR A 122 -26.23 1.80 -3.08
C TYR A 122 -26.49 2.09 -1.59
N ALA A 123 -25.75 3.02 -0.98
CA ALA A 123 -25.95 3.41 0.41
C ALA A 123 -27.30 4.11 0.63
N ASN A 124 -27.83 4.80 -0.38
CA ASN A 124 -29.12 5.49 -0.34
C ASN A 124 -30.32 4.58 -0.64
N LEU A 125 -30.11 3.37 -1.19
CA LEU A 125 -31.19 2.42 -1.42
C LEU A 125 -31.91 2.01 -0.11
N PRO A 126 -33.22 1.75 -0.13
CA PRO A 126 -33.94 1.24 1.03
C PRO A 126 -33.42 -0.15 1.42
N ASP A 127 -33.52 -0.48 2.72
CA ASP A 127 -32.95 -1.72 3.28
C ASP A 127 -33.51 -2.99 2.62
N GLU A 128 -34.76 -2.95 2.17
CA GLU A 128 -35.38 -4.06 1.47
C GLU A 128 -34.72 -4.32 0.12
N GLU A 129 -34.45 -3.27 -0.66
CA GLU A 129 -33.75 -3.40 -1.95
C GLU A 129 -32.29 -3.82 -1.75
N LYS A 130 -31.61 -3.28 -0.73
CA LYS A 130 -30.25 -3.71 -0.34
C LYS A 130 -30.20 -5.20 0.00
N LYS A 131 -31.22 -5.73 0.70
CA LYS A 131 -31.34 -7.17 1.00
C LYS A 131 -31.51 -7.99 -0.27
N ARG A 132 -32.40 -7.60 -1.18
CA ARG A 132 -32.59 -8.29 -2.47
C ARG A 132 -31.31 -8.29 -3.31
N LEU A 133 -30.58 -7.18 -3.34
CA LEU A 133 -29.27 -7.09 -4.02
C LEU A 133 -28.21 -7.99 -3.37
N LYS A 134 -28.17 -8.08 -2.03
CA LYS A 134 -27.25 -8.96 -1.31
C LYS A 134 -27.58 -10.44 -1.54
N GLU A 135 -28.85 -10.81 -1.52
CA GLU A 135 -29.32 -12.17 -1.77
C GLU A 135 -29.06 -12.62 -3.21
N SER A 136 -29.35 -11.75 -4.18
CA SER A 136 -29.05 -12.02 -5.59
C SER A 136 -27.55 -12.12 -5.84
N ALA A 137 -26.72 -11.27 -5.23
CA ALA A 137 -25.26 -11.39 -5.29
C ALA A 137 -24.75 -12.70 -4.67
N ALA A 138 -25.29 -13.11 -3.52
CA ALA A 138 -24.94 -14.37 -2.87
C ALA A 138 -25.36 -15.58 -3.71
N ALA A 139 -26.55 -15.57 -4.32
CA ALA A 139 -27.00 -16.61 -5.24
C ALA A 139 -26.09 -16.70 -6.47
N ARG A 140 -25.70 -15.57 -7.05
CA ARG A 140 -24.79 -15.51 -8.21
C ARG A 140 -23.38 -16.00 -7.87
N ALA A 141 -22.90 -15.71 -6.66
CA ALA A 141 -21.62 -16.22 -6.16
C ALA A 141 -21.66 -17.76 -5.99
N LYS A 142 -22.75 -18.30 -5.45
CA LYS A 142 -22.96 -19.77 -5.34
C LYS A 142 -23.03 -20.44 -6.72
N GLY A 143 -23.71 -19.82 -7.69
CA GLY A 143 -23.77 -20.32 -9.08
C GLY A 143 -22.40 -20.35 -9.77
N LYS A 144 -21.59 -19.30 -9.62
CA LYS A 144 -20.20 -19.26 -10.15
C LYS A 144 -19.26 -20.27 -9.48
N ALA A 145 -19.45 -20.55 -8.19
CA ALA A 145 -18.69 -21.59 -7.49
C ALA A 145 -19.06 -23.02 -7.96
N ALA A 146 -20.30 -23.25 -8.37
CA ALA A 146 -20.74 -24.53 -8.92
C ALA A 146 -20.25 -24.75 -10.37
N THR A 147 -20.29 -23.72 -11.22
CA THR A 147 -19.80 -23.82 -12.62
C THR A 147 -18.28 -23.91 -12.72
N SER A 148 -17.53 -23.31 -11.77
CA SER A 148 -16.07 -23.50 -11.71
C SER A 148 -15.64 -24.87 -11.19
N LYS A 149 -16.48 -25.58 -10.41
CA LYS A 149 -16.26 -27.00 -10.07
C LYS A 149 -16.61 -27.97 -11.20
N SER A 150 -17.59 -27.62 -12.04
CA SER A 150 -17.99 -28.46 -13.19
C SER A 150 -17.11 -28.29 -14.43
N ALA A 151 -16.37 -27.18 -14.56
CA ALA A 151 -15.50 -26.91 -15.71
C ALA A 151 -14.12 -27.63 -15.66
N VAL A 152 -13.79 -28.32 -14.55
CA VAL A 152 -12.58 -29.14 -14.43
C VAL A 152 -12.76 -30.58 -14.95
N ALA A 153 -14.00 -30.99 -15.27
CA ALA A 153 -14.29 -32.34 -15.77
C ALA A 153 -14.54 -32.43 -17.30
N ALA A 154 -14.60 -31.31 -18.02
CA ALA A 154 -14.79 -31.31 -19.48
C ALA A 154 -13.47 -30.97 -20.19
N GLY A 155 -12.67 -32.01 -20.41
CA GLY A 155 -11.49 -31.95 -21.25
C GLY A 155 -11.81 -31.55 -22.71
N THR A 156 -10.89 -30.75 -23.26
CA THR A 156 -10.43 -30.76 -24.66
C THR A 156 -11.49 -30.69 -25.76
N SER A 157 -11.78 -29.48 -26.22
CA SER A 157 -12.00 -29.23 -27.65
C SER A 157 -11.54 -27.82 -28.02
N LYS A 158 -10.34 -27.78 -28.61
CA LYS A 158 -9.79 -26.68 -29.41
C LYS A 158 -10.77 -26.35 -30.54
N PRO A 159 -11.30 -25.12 -30.65
CA PRO A 159 -11.86 -24.67 -31.91
C PRO A 159 -10.71 -24.21 -32.80
N ALA A 160 -10.52 -24.94 -33.89
CA ALA A 160 -9.64 -24.58 -34.98
C ALA A 160 -10.04 -23.21 -35.55
N ALA A 161 -9.03 -22.39 -35.84
CA ALA A 161 -9.16 -21.16 -36.58
C ALA A 161 -9.79 -21.40 -37.96
N PRO A 162 -10.75 -20.59 -38.42
CA PRO A 162 -11.04 -20.51 -39.84
C PRO A 162 -9.98 -19.63 -40.50
N ALA A 163 -9.14 -20.28 -41.32
CA ALA A 163 -8.34 -19.61 -42.32
C ALA A 163 -9.27 -18.88 -43.30
N SER A 164 -8.93 -17.64 -43.64
CA SER A 164 -9.45 -16.96 -44.83
C SER A 164 -8.30 -16.28 -45.58
N PRO A 165 -8.35 -16.24 -46.92
CA PRO A 165 -7.17 -16.32 -47.78
C PRO A 165 -6.59 -14.95 -48.18
N ALA A 166 -5.34 -14.99 -48.62
CA ALA A 166 -4.57 -13.88 -49.14
C ALA A 166 -5.14 -13.27 -50.43
N ALA A 167 -5.04 -11.94 -50.57
CA ALA A 167 -4.52 -11.33 -51.80
C ALA A 167 -3.88 -9.95 -51.52
N PRO A 168 -2.83 -9.54 -52.26
CA PRO A 168 -1.82 -8.56 -51.81
C PRO A 168 -1.72 -7.31 -52.71
N ILE A 169 -1.60 -6.09 -52.18
CA ILE A 169 -1.02 -4.92 -52.91
C ILE A 169 -0.46 -3.96 -51.84
N ALA A 170 0.85 -3.95 -51.54
CA ALA A 170 1.97 -3.28 -52.20
C ALA A 170 2.43 -2.05 -51.40
N ILE A 171 3.64 -2.18 -50.83
CA ILE A 171 4.42 -1.13 -50.17
C ILE A 171 5.18 -0.36 -51.26
N PRO A 172 5.38 0.95 -51.10
CA PRO A 172 6.73 1.45 -51.36
C PRO A 172 7.29 2.23 -50.16
N ALA A 173 8.38 1.71 -49.60
CA ALA A 173 9.43 2.48 -48.95
C ALA A 173 10.18 3.28 -50.06
N PRO A 174 10.99 4.34 -49.79
CA PRO A 174 11.96 4.38 -48.70
C PRO A 174 12.30 5.77 -48.09
N SER A 175 13.25 5.73 -47.14
CA SER A 175 14.26 6.77 -46.81
C SER A 175 14.03 7.64 -45.57
N ALA A 176 14.82 7.35 -44.54
CA ALA A 176 15.28 8.29 -43.50
C ALA A 176 16.57 9.01 -43.98
N PRO A 177 17.22 9.91 -43.20
CA PRO A 177 16.79 11.06 -42.39
C PRO A 177 17.42 12.39 -42.94
N PRO A 178 17.38 13.54 -42.22
CA PRO A 178 18.65 13.94 -41.60
C PRO A 178 18.52 14.61 -40.22
N THR A 179 19.55 14.36 -39.40
CA THR A 179 20.04 15.18 -38.30
C THR A 179 20.43 16.58 -38.77
N GLN A 180 20.02 17.60 -38.02
CA GLN A 180 20.66 18.92 -37.79
C GLN A 180 19.62 19.80 -37.06
N ALA A 181 19.91 20.69 -36.12
CA ALA A 181 21.05 21.04 -35.28
C ALA A 181 20.47 22.04 -34.26
N SER A 182 20.96 22.07 -33.02
CA SER A 182 20.67 23.16 -32.09
C SER A 182 21.03 24.53 -32.68
N PRO A 183 20.39 25.60 -32.18
CA PRO A 183 21.22 26.64 -31.59
C PRO A 183 20.80 27.02 -30.17
N ALA A 184 21.85 27.29 -29.40
CA ALA A 184 21.97 28.14 -28.21
C ALA A 184 20.92 29.28 -28.14
N ALA A 185 20.18 29.44 -27.05
CA ALA A 185 20.52 30.10 -25.77
C ALA A 185 19.69 31.40 -25.62
N PRO A 186 19.90 32.24 -24.57
CA PRO A 186 19.19 32.23 -23.30
C PRO A 186 18.42 33.54 -23.05
N VAL A 187 17.42 33.57 -22.15
CA VAL A 187 17.11 34.81 -21.43
C VAL A 187 16.49 34.56 -20.06
N LEU A 188 17.12 35.18 -19.07
CA LEU A 188 16.69 35.37 -17.69
C LEU A 188 15.42 36.24 -17.67
N GLN A 189 14.49 35.99 -16.73
CA GLN A 189 14.29 36.88 -15.57
C GLN A 189 13.16 36.40 -14.63
N PRO A 190 13.20 36.83 -13.35
CA PRO A 190 12.48 36.26 -12.22
C PRO A 190 11.08 36.90 -12.08
N GLU A 191 10.26 36.41 -11.14
CA GLU A 191 9.58 37.24 -10.11
C GLU A 191 8.34 36.54 -9.49
N ALA A 192 8.27 36.67 -8.17
CA ALA A 192 7.10 36.71 -7.30
C ALA A 192 6.19 35.47 -7.16
N ALA A 193 6.41 34.79 -6.03
CA ALA A 193 5.30 34.35 -5.20
C ALA A 193 4.44 35.57 -4.77
N PRO A 194 3.15 35.34 -4.51
CA PRO A 194 2.77 35.52 -3.11
C PRO A 194 1.99 34.32 -2.54
N LEU A 195 2.40 34.02 -1.31
CA LEU A 195 1.66 33.39 -0.23
C LEU A 195 0.15 33.67 -0.29
N ASN A 196 -0.66 32.62 -0.23
CA ASN A 196 -2.07 32.74 0.10
C ASN A 196 -2.33 32.00 1.43
N PRO A 197 -2.58 32.72 2.54
CA PRO A 197 -2.88 32.14 3.83
C PRO A 197 -4.40 32.20 4.06
N ASP A 198 -5.14 31.13 3.77
CA ASP A 198 -6.39 30.86 4.49
C ASP A 198 -6.95 29.49 4.08
N ARG A 199 -6.91 28.52 4.99
CA ARG A 199 -7.79 27.35 4.90
C ARG A 199 -8.49 27.20 6.24
N PRO A 200 -9.72 27.72 6.41
CA PRO A 200 -10.45 27.51 7.64
C PRO A 200 -10.89 26.05 7.77
N SER A 201 -10.75 25.56 8.99
CA SER A 201 -11.15 24.26 9.48
C SER A 201 -12.67 24.08 9.40
N GLU A 202 -13.15 23.35 8.39
CA GLU A 202 -14.52 22.82 8.41
C GLU A 202 -14.55 21.55 9.27
N LEU A 203 -14.99 21.76 10.52
CA LEU A 203 -15.61 20.76 11.38
C LEU A 203 -16.73 20.04 10.60
N ARG A 204 -16.79 18.71 10.72
CA ARG A 204 -17.98 17.95 10.32
C ARG A 204 -18.48 17.14 11.53
N PRO A 205 -19.79 17.15 11.83
CA PRO A 205 -20.40 16.41 12.93
C PRO A 205 -20.36 14.89 12.75
#